data_AF-A0A4S0K2K9-F1
#
_entry.id   AF-A0A4S0K2K9-F1
#
_cell.length_a   1.000
_cell.length_b   1.000
_cell.length_c   1.000
_cell.angle_alpha   90.00
_cell.angle_beta   90.00
_cell.angle_gamma   90.00
#
_symmetry.space_group_name_H-M   'P 1'
#
loop_
_entity.id
_entity.type
_entity.pdbx_description
1 polymer ?
#
loop_
_entity_poly.entity_id
_entity_poly.type
_entity_poly.pdbx_seq_one_letter_code
_entity_poly.pdbx_strand_id
1 'polypeptide(L)'
;MAFSGPFFSRFFSRLTLRRFCEGKGGNVATIFAFTLPVVVGGAGLGVETSYWYYSSLKLQAIADAAAYAGALEKIQGSDTAAITAAATTSAASNGLGGGTIVVNTPPTSGPNTANKAVEVILDQNLDRMFTSIFTQTKVPEHARAVALITDASKACVLALNPSASSAALFSGSTSVKLNGCSVMSDSIASDSIKVQGSAGLQTDCLITAGGVSLSNPVTTVCKSPMTQALPASDPFSNVPAPAATNPCKNVNGNKTSQTLQPGTYCSGMSLNGIVTLSPGVYVVQGNMKINANAVVVGAGVTIFMSGSNTVSMNGNATVTLSAPTSGTYSGVLFYGDRTGTAAQSTFNGTADSLLTGAIYFPRQQVNYLGNFSGVNGCTQVVADTIQWSGNSTINQDCSSLGMKDIPAAQAVAVVE
;
A
#
# COMPACT_ATOMS: atom_id res chain seq x y z
N MET A 1 -71.09 3.79 -45.87
CA MET A 1 -71.17 2.50 -45.17
C MET A 1 -70.60 2.76 -43.77
N ALA A 2 -71.33 2.77 -42.64
CA ALA A 2 -72.66 2.22 -42.30
C ALA A 2 -72.74 0.68 -42.46
N PHE A 3 -73.16 -0.14 -41.49
CA PHE A 3 -73.68 0.06 -40.10
C PHE A 3 -72.92 -0.90 -39.12
N SER A 4 -73.11 -1.02 -37.79
CA SER A 4 -74.14 -0.59 -36.80
C SER A 4 -73.43 -0.16 -35.48
N GLY A 5 -73.90 -0.24 -34.22
CA GLY A 5 -75.15 -0.68 -33.56
C GLY A 5 -74.93 -0.83 -32.01
N PRO A 6 -75.83 -0.39 -31.08
CA PRO A 6 -75.45 -0.22 -29.66
C PRO A 6 -76.27 -1.00 -28.61
N PHE A 7 -75.62 -1.47 -27.53
CA PHE A 7 -76.29 -1.81 -26.25
C PHE A 7 -75.29 -1.89 -25.06
N PHE A 8 -75.27 -0.87 -24.18
CA PHE A 8 -75.04 -0.94 -22.71
C PHE A 8 -74.93 0.48 -22.13
N SER A 9 -76.06 1.12 -21.87
CA SER A 9 -76.12 2.43 -21.19
C SER A 9 -77.41 2.56 -20.39
N ARG A 10 -77.34 3.24 -19.24
CA ARG A 10 -78.47 3.56 -18.32
C ARG A 10 -79.17 2.36 -17.65
N PHE A 11 -78.52 1.72 -16.66
CA PHE A 11 -79.28 0.99 -15.61
C PHE A 11 -78.79 1.11 -14.16
N PHE A 12 -77.65 1.77 -13.89
CA PHE A 12 -77.03 1.82 -12.55
C PHE A 12 -77.22 3.13 -11.75
N SER A 13 -78.09 4.04 -12.18
CA SER A 13 -78.07 5.45 -11.75
C SER A 13 -79.24 5.95 -10.89
N ARG A 14 -80.25 5.14 -10.55
CA ARG A 14 -81.47 5.65 -9.84
C ARG A 14 -82.03 4.84 -8.65
N LEU A 15 -81.56 3.62 -8.37
CA LEU A 15 -81.98 2.89 -7.14
C LEU A 15 -80.96 2.96 -5.99
N THR A 16 -79.69 3.27 -6.26
CA THR A 16 -78.63 3.33 -5.23
C THR A 16 -78.73 4.55 -4.32
N LEU A 17 -79.03 5.74 -4.86
CA LEU A 17 -79.16 6.98 -4.06
C LEU A 17 -80.26 6.89 -2.99
N ARG A 18 -81.41 6.28 -3.31
CA ARG A 18 -82.57 6.28 -2.38
C ARG A 18 -82.29 5.44 -1.12
N ARG A 19 -81.53 4.34 -1.25
CA ARG A 19 -81.04 3.54 -0.10
C ARG A 19 -79.98 4.25 0.75
N PHE A 20 -79.32 5.29 0.22
CA PHE A 20 -78.33 6.07 0.99
C PHE A 20 -79.00 7.04 1.98
N CYS A 21 -80.21 7.52 1.66
CA CYS A 21 -80.90 8.53 2.48
C CYS A 21 -81.66 7.94 3.70
N GLU A 22 -82.00 6.65 3.69
CA GLU A 22 -82.69 5.98 4.81
C GLU A 22 -81.73 5.20 5.73
N GLY A 23 -80.43 5.22 5.43
CA GLY A 23 -79.41 4.47 6.17
C GLY A 23 -78.95 5.17 7.45
N LYS A 24 -79.38 4.68 8.63
CA LYS A 24 -78.83 5.10 9.94
C LYS A 24 -77.31 4.91 10.10
N GLY A 25 -76.66 4.19 9.17
CA GLY A 25 -75.20 4.07 9.07
C GLY A 25 -74.47 5.28 8.46
N GLY A 26 -75.17 6.30 7.97
CA GLY A 26 -74.56 7.46 7.29
C GLY A 26 -73.50 8.21 8.12
N ASN A 27 -73.65 8.24 9.45
CA ASN A 27 -72.66 8.83 10.35
C ASN A 27 -71.32 8.04 10.33
N VAL A 28 -71.40 6.70 10.37
CA VAL A 28 -70.22 5.82 10.31
C VAL A 28 -69.52 5.95 8.95
N ALA A 29 -70.28 5.97 7.85
CA ALA A 29 -69.73 6.17 6.51
C ALA A 29 -69.03 7.52 6.35
N THR A 30 -69.58 8.58 6.96
CA THR A 30 -69.01 9.94 6.92
C THR A 30 -67.73 10.03 7.75
N ILE A 31 -67.73 9.51 8.98
CA ILE A 31 -66.54 9.44 9.85
C ILE A 31 -65.43 8.62 9.19
N PHE A 32 -65.78 7.48 8.57
CA PHE A 32 -64.82 6.64 7.84
C PHE A 32 -64.23 7.38 6.63
N ALA A 33 -65.04 8.10 5.85
CA ALA A 33 -64.57 8.87 4.70
C ALA A 33 -63.57 9.99 5.08
N PHE A 34 -63.71 10.61 6.27
CA PHE A 34 -62.77 11.62 6.76
C PHE A 34 -61.55 11.06 7.50
N THR A 35 -61.67 9.90 8.17
CA THR A 35 -60.53 9.29 8.90
C THR A 35 -59.65 8.42 8.00
N LEU A 36 -60.19 7.78 6.96
CA LEU A 36 -59.43 6.90 6.06
C LEU A 36 -58.22 7.59 5.41
N PRO A 37 -58.29 8.84 4.89
CA PRO A 37 -57.12 9.53 4.35
C PRO A 37 -56.01 9.78 5.38
N VAL A 38 -56.38 10.01 6.66
CA VAL A 38 -55.42 10.22 7.75
C VAL A 38 -54.71 8.91 8.11
N VAL A 39 -55.46 7.81 8.21
CA VAL A 39 -54.90 6.47 8.49
C VAL A 39 -54.01 5.98 7.35
N VAL A 40 -54.48 6.10 6.10
CA VAL A 40 -53.70 5.69 4.92
C VAL A 40 -52.48 6.58 4.69
N GLY A 41 -52.61 7.91 4.88
CA GLY A 41 -51.49 8.84 4.78
C GLY A 41 -50.42 8.60 5.86
N GLY A 42 -50.83 8.35 7.10
CA GLY A 42 -49.93 8.00 8.20
C GLY A 42 -49.21 6.66 7.98
N ALA A 43 -49.93 5.63 7.52
CA ALA A 43 -49.33 4.34 7.17
C ALA A 43 -48.35 4.45 5.98
N GLY A 44 -48.73 5.20 4.93
CA GLY A 44 -47.86 5.46 3.77
C GLY A 44 -46.58 6.19 4.16
N LEU A 45 -46.68 7.24 4.98
CA LEU A 45 -45.53 7.96 5.53
C LEU A 45 -44.62 7.04 6.37
N GLY A 46 -45.18 6.18 7.22
CA GLY A 46 -44.41 5.25 8.06
C GLY A 46 -43.66 4.18 7.26
N VAL A 47 -44.24 3.67 6.17
CA VAL A 47 -43.57 2.77 5.23
C VAL A 47 -42.46 3.51 4.47
N GLU A 48 -42.74 4.73 4.01
CA GLU A 48 -41.80 5.51 3.21
C GLU A 48 -40.59 6.01 3.99
N THR A 49 -40.78 6.48 5.24
CA THR A 49 -39.65 6.84 6.13
C THR A 49 -38.81 5.62 6.51
N SER A 50 -39.43 4.44 6.66
CA SER A 50 -38.72 3.17 6.86
C SER A 50 -37.89 2.78 5.63
N TYR A 51 -38.38 3.07 4.41
CA TYR A 51 -37.65 2.86 3.17
C TYR A 51 -36.47 3.84 3.00
N TRP A 52 -36.64 5.12 3.35
CA TRP A 52 -35.53 6.09 3.38
C TRP A 52 -34.45 5.67 4.36
N TYR A 53 -34.82 5.30 5.60
CA TYR A 53 -33.87 4.82 6.62
C TYR A 53 -33.15 3.52 6.22
N TYR A 54 -33.85 2.57 5.57
CA TYR A 54 -33.19 1.40 4.99
C TYR A 54 -32.21 1.78 3.87
N SER A 55 -32.57 2.77 3.04
CA SER A 55 -31.75 3.24 1.93
C SER A 55 -30.51 4.00 2.39
N SER A 56 -30.59 4.79 3.47
CA SER A 56 -29.44 5.50 4.04
C SER A 56 -28.45 4.53 4.70
N LEU A 57 -28.95 3.53 5.44
CA LEU A 57 -28.11 2.42 5.94
C LEU A 57 -27.44 1.65 4.80
N LYS A 58 -28.15 1.42 3.68
CA LYS A 58 -27.54 0.79 2.49
C LYS A 58 -26.47 1.71 1.88
N LEU A 59 -26.74 3.01 1.75
CA LEU A 59 -25.81 3.98 1.17
C LEU A 59 -24.52 4.10 2.01
N GLN A 60 -24.63 4.07 3.34
CA GLN A 60 -23.45 4.01 4.23
C GLN A 60 -22.65 2.72 4.00
N ALA A 61 -23.28 1.55 3.97
CA ALA A 61 -22.56 0.29 3.69
C ALA A 61 -21.85 0.28 2.31
N ILE A 62 -22.41 0.99 1.32
CA ILE A 62 -21.76 1.21 0.01
C ILE A 62 -20.56 2.17 0.17
N ALA A 63 -20.66 3.23 0.98
CA ALA A 63 -19.57 4.16 1.25
C ALA A 63 -18.41 3.48 2.00
N ASP A 64 -18.72 2.70 3.04
CA ASP A 64 -17.75 1.94 3.84
C ASP A 64 -16.94 0.98 2.94
N ALA A 65 -17.63 0.20 2.10
CA ALA A 65 -17.02 -0.74 1.17
C ALA A 65 -16.20 -0.04 0.06
N ALA A 66 -16.59 1.17 -0.35
CA ALA A 66 -15.86 1.99 -1.32
C ALA A 66 -14.60 2.62 -0.71
N ALA A 67 -14.70 3.16 0.50
CA ALA A 67 -13.56 3.72 1.22
C ALA A 67 -12.52 2.63 1.54
N TYR A 68 -12.98 1.46 1.99
CA TYR A 68 -12.11 0.30 2.24
C TYR A 68 -11.39 -0.13 0.95
N ALA A 69 -12.09 -0.26 -0.18
CA ALA A 69 -11.47 -0.61 -1.47
C ALA A 69 -10.43 0.42 -1.92
N GLY A 70 -10.73 1.72 -1.81
CA GLY A 70 -9.76 2.78 -2.12
C GLY A 70 -8.54 2.77 -1.17
N ALA A 71 -8.73 2.40 0.10
CA ALA A 71 -7.64 2.26 1.04
C ALA A 71 -6.71 1.07 0.73
N LEU A 72 -7.21 -0.04 0.18
CA LEU A 72 -6.37 -1.15 -0.30
C LEU A 72 -5.45 -0.74 -1.45
N GLU A 73 -5.94 0.06 -2.40
CA GLU A 73 -5.10 0.66 -3.46
C GLU A 73 -4.05 1.62 -2.87
N LYS A 74 -4.43 2.40 -1.86
CA LYS A 74 -3.51 3.31 -1.16
C LYS A 74 -2.47 2.59 -0.29
N ILE A 75 -2.70 1.34 0.12
CA ILE A 75 -1.68 0.46 0.74
C ILE A 75 -0.68 -0.04 -0.30
N GLN A 76 -1.16 -0.46 -1.48
CA GLN A 76 -0.33 -0.92 -2.61
C GLN A 76 0.50 0.21 -3.24
N GLY A 77 0.18 1.48 -2.96
CA GLY A 77 0.88 2.64 -3.48
C GLY A 77 0.40 3.09 -4.87
N SER A 78 -0.80 2.63 -5.26
CA SER A 78 -1.48 3.05 -6.49
C SER A 78 -1.74 4.57 -6.51
N ASP A 79 -1.87 5.15 -7.70
CA ASP A 79 -2.13 6.58 -7.85
C ASP A 79 -3.58 6.97 -7.46
N THR A 80 -3.85 8.27 -7.41
CA THR A 80 -5.17 8.78 -7.03
C THR A 80 -6.29 8.41 -8.01
N ALA A 81 -5.97 8.14 -9.28
CA ALA A 81 -6.94 7.71 -10.28
C ALA A 81 -7.33 6.24 -10.06
N ALA A 82 -6.35 5.37 -9.78
CA ALA A 82 -6.57 3.97 -9.41
C ALA A 82 -7.35 3.83 -8.08
N ILE A 83 -6.98 4.60 -7.04
CA ILE A 83 -7.72 4.68 -5.77
C ILE A 83 -9.19 5.07 -6.02
N THR A 84 -9.43 6.10 -6.83
CA THR A 84 -10.78 6.56 -7.19
C THR A 84 -11.54 5.50 -8.01
N ALA A 85 -10.87 4.82 -8.93
CA ALA A 85 -11.47 3.77 -9.76
C ALA A 85 -11.88 2.54 -8.95
N ALA A 86 -11.06 2.10 -7.99
CA ALA A 86 -11.38 0.98 -7.10
C ALA A 86 -12.56 1.31 -6.18
N ALA A 87 -12.56 2.49 -5.55
CA ALA A 87 -13.68 2.97 -4.74
C ALA A 87 -14.97 3.08 -5.56
N THR A 88 -14.91 3.64 -6.79
CA THR A 88 -16.05 3.74 -7.71
C THR A 88 -16.56 2.37 -8.15
N THR A 89 -15.68 1.40 -8.43
CA THR A 89 -16.04 0.03 -8.81
C THR A 89 -16.69 -0.73 -7.65
N SER A 90 -16.19 -0.53 -6.43
CA SER A 90 -16.80 -1.05 -5.21
C SER A 90 -18.19 -0.45 -4.97
N ALA A 91 -18.34 0.88 -5.09
CA ALA A 91 -19.63 1.54 -4.94
C ALA A 91 -20.67 1.09 -6.00
N ALA A 92 -20.23 0.94 -7.25
CA ALA A 92 -21.08 0.46 -8.34
C ALA A 92 -21.52 -1.00 -8.13
N SER A 93 -20.61 -1.90 -7.73
CA SER A 93 -20.92 -3.32 -7.51
C SER A 93 -21.81 -3.57 -6.27
N ASN A 94 -21.70 -2.75 -5.22
CA ASN A 94 -22.65 -2.74 -4.10
C ASN A 94 -23.97 -1.99 -4.41
N GLY A 95 -24.09 -1.43 -5.61
CA GLY A 95 -25.36 -0.93 -6.16
C GLY A 95 -25.73 0.50 -5.76
N LEU A 96 -24.78 1.44 -5.87
CA LEU A 96 -25.02 2.89 -5.86
C LEU A 96 -25.98 3.35 -6.99
N GLY A 97 -25.95 2.67 -8.13
CA GLY A 97 -26.81 2.97 -9.27
C GLY A 97 -26.54 4.35 -9.86
N GLY A 98 -27.53 5.25 -9.77
CA GLY A 98 -27.46 6.62 -10.29
C GLY A 98 -27.03 7.69 -9.29
N GLY A 99 -26.51 7.30 -8.12
CA GLY A 99 -25.90 8.24 -7.17
C GLY A 99 -24.52 8.73 -7.65
N THR A 100 -24.07 9.85 -7.10
CA THR A 100 -22.71 10.38 -7.34
C THR A 100 -21.74 9.91 -6.27
N ILE A 101 -20.46 9.79 -6.64
CA ILE A 101 -19.35 9.47 -5.74
C ILE A 101 -18.26 10.54 -5.85
N VAL A 102 -17.72 10.96 -4.71
CA VAL A 102 -16.49 11.75 -4.58
C VAL A 102 -15.52 10.97 -3.69
N VAL A 103 -14.24 10.93 -4.10
CA VAL A 103 -13.18 10.18 -3.39
C VAL A 103 -12.03 11.13 -3.10
N ASN A 104 -11.67 11.27 -1.82
CA ASN A 104 -10.61 12.17 -1.37
C ASN A 104 -9.50 11.38 -0.65
N THR A 105 -8.25 11.75 -0.91
CA THR A 105 -7.06 11.09 -0.35
C THR A 105 -5.93 12.12 -0.18
N PRO A 106 -5.70 12.68 1.03
CA PRO A 106 -6.41 12.43 2.31
C PRO A 106 -7.85 13.01 2.34
N PRO A 107 -8.63 12.74 3.41
CA PRO A 107 -9.93 13.36 3.65
C PRO A 107 -9.90 14.88 3.61
N THR A 108 -11.00 15.49 3.15
CA THR A 108 -11.16 16.95 3.06
C THR A 108 -11.69 17.59 4.35
N SER A 109 -12.33 16.79 5.21
CA SER A 109 -12.90 17.24 6.49
C SER A 109 -12.78 16.18 7.58
N GLY A 110 -13.16 16.52 8.82
CA GLY A 110 -13.08 15.63 9.97
C GLY A 110 -11.69 15.53 10.62
N PRO A 111 -11.51 14.65 11.61
CA PRO A 111 -10.24 14.48 12.33
C PRO A 111 -9.13 13.83 11.50
N ASN A 112 -9.46 13.13 10.41
CA ASN A 112 -8.50 12.35 9.62
C ASN A 112 -7.85 13.09 8.43
N THR A 113 -8.05 14.41 8.30
CA THR A 113 -7.53 15.25 7.18
C THR A 113 -6.01 15.21 6.97
N ALA A 114 -5.22 14.97 8.03
CA ALA A 114 -3.76 14.85 7.96
C ALA A 114 -3.27 13.39 7.83
N ASN A 115 -4.16 12.40 7.91
CA ASN A 115 -3.81 11.00 8.06
C ASN A 115 -3.73 10.24 6.71
N LYS A 116 -3.11 9.07 6.73
CA LYS A 116 -3.08 8.12 5.61
C LYS A 116 -4.45 7.43 5.48
N ALA A 117 -5.46 8.18 5.07
CA ALA A 117 -6.84 7.71 4.94
C ALA A 117 -7.42 7.96 3.53
N VAL A 118 -8.53 7.30 3.23
CA VAL A 118 -9.37 7.55 2.04
C VAL A 118 -10.78 7.88 2.52
N GLU A 119 -11.30 9.03 2.09
CA GLU A 119 -12.67 9.48 2.33
C GLU A 119 -13.50 9.21 1.07
N VAL A 120 -14.67 8.61 1.23
CA VAL A 120 -15.67 8.47 0.16
C VAL A 120 -16.95 9.15 0.60
N ILE A 121 -17.49 9.99 -0.28
CA ILE A 121 -18.77 10.69 -0.11
C ILE A 121 -19.70 10.22 -1.23
N LEU A 122 -20.91 9.79 -0.86
CA LEU A 122 -21.96 9.32 -1.76
C LEU A 122 -23.22 10.16 -1.58
N ASP A 123 -23.78 10.63 -2.69
CA ASP A 123 -25.07 11.33 -2.70
C ASP A 123 -26.06 10.62 -3.64
N GLN A 124 -27.29 10.40 -3.18
CA GLN A 124 -28.36 9.80 -3.98
C GLN A 124 -29.66 10.58 -3.79
N ASN A 125 -30.46 10.73 -4.84
CA ASN A 125 -31.79 11.34 -4.75
C ASN A 125 -32.88 10.27 -4.90
N LEU A 126 -33.58 9.96 -3.81
CA LEU A 126 -34.68 9.00 -3.78
C LEU A 126 -36.00 9.63 -4.24
N ASP A 127 -36.76 8.88 -5.03
CA ASP A 127 -38.12 9.26 -5.42
C ASP A 127 -39.12 9.07 -4.29
N ARG A 128 -40.13 9.95 -4.23
CA ARG A 128 -41.22 9.87 -3.26
C ARG A 128 -42.33 8.94 -3.74
N MET A 129 -42.80 8.09 -2.83
CA MET A 129 -43.93 7.19 -3.03
C MET A 129 -45.23 7.85 -2.53
N PHE A 130 -45.58 7.68 -1.25
CA PHE A 130 -46.86 8.14 -0.71
C PHE A 130 -46.89 9.65 -0.44
N THR A 131 -45.76 10.23 -0.03
CA THR A 131 -45.63 11.67 0.23
C THR A 131 -45.51 12.53 -1.04
N SER A 132 -45.46 11.91 -2.23
CA SER A 132 -45.48 12.61 -3.53
C SER A 132 -46.71 13.52 -3.72
N ILE A 133 -47.81 13.22 -3.01
CA ILE A 133 -49.03 14.04 -2.96
C ILE A 133 -48.84 15.39 -2.26
N PHE A 134 -47.83 15.52 -1.39
CA PHE A 134 -47.53 16.76 -0.66
C PHE A 134 -46.37 17.55 -1.29
N THR A 135 -45.37 16.85 -1.83
CA THR A 135 -44.27 17.49 -2.60
C THR A 135 -43.65 16.50 -3.58
N GLN A 136 -43.25 16.99 -4.75
CA GLN A 136 -42.52 16.23 -5.77
C GLN A 136 -40.99 16.36 -5.64
N THR A 137 -40.48 17.11 -4.66
CA THR A 137 -39.04 17.19 -4.38
C THR A 137 -38.52 15.83 -3.90
N LYS A 138 -37.60 15.22 -4.65
CA LYS A 138 -36.86 14.02 -4.25
C LYS A 138 -36.22 14.19 -2.87
N VAL A 139 -35.97 13.08 -2.17
CA VAL A 139 -35.26 13.08 -0.89
C VAL A 139 -33.77 12.88 -1.16
N PRO A 140 -32.91 13.86 -0.80
CA PRO A 140 -31.47 13.67 -0.88
C PRO A 140 -31.00 12.81 0.31
N GLU A 141 -30.38 11.68 -0.01
CA GLU A 141 -29.63 10.84 0.93
C GLU A 141 -28.15 11.09 0.72
N HIS A 142 -27.41 11.16 1.83
CA HIS A 142 -25.97 11.42 1.87
C HIS A 142 -25.31 10.42 2.80
N ALA A 143 -24.21 9.80 2.35
CA ALA A 143 -23.36 8.95 3.17
C ALA A 143 -21.89 9.37 3.00
N ARG A 144 -21.12 9.23 4.07
CA ARG A 144 -19.69 9.50 4.07
C ARG A 144 -18.99 8.46 4.92
N ALA A 145 -17.91 7.89 4.39
CA ALA A 145 -17.07 6.95 5.10
C ALA A 145 -15.60 7.35 5.00
N VAL A 146 -14.81 7.06 6.04
CA VAL A 146 -13.35 7.24 6.04
C VAL A 146 -12.67 5.93 6.45
N ALA A 147 -11.91 5.36 5.52
CA ALA A 147 -11.02 4.25 5.76
C ALA A 147 -9.62 4.77 6.12
N LEU A 148 -9.22 4.61 7.38
CA LEU A 148 -7.90 4.93 7.90
C LEU A 148 -6.95 3.74 7.73
N ILE A 149 -5.73 4.01 7.25
CA ILE A 149 -4.64 3.03 7.18
C ILE A 149 -3.70 3.28 8.35
N THR A 150 -3.42 2.23 9.13
CA THR A 150 -2.43 2.26 10.22
C THR A 150 -1.32 1.25 9.97
N ASP A 151 -0.08 1.69 10.17
CA ASP A 151 1.10 0.84 9.98
C ASP A 151 1.43 0.17 11.33
N ALA A 152 1.03 -1.10 11.51
CA ALA A 152 1.07 -1.76 12.83
C ALA A 152 2.48 -2.25 13.24
N SER A 153 3.43 -2.30 12.30
CA SER A 153 4.84 -2.58 12.57
C SER A 153 5.74 -1.91 11.52
N LYS A 154 7.05 -2.18 11.59
CA LYS A 154 8.06 -1.66 10.66
C LYS A 154 8.89 -2.80 10.11
N ALA A 155 9.42 -2.68 8.90
CA ALA A 155 10.32 -3.65 8.29
C ALA A 155 11.77 -3.14 8.24
N CYS A 156 12.72 -4.08 8.29
CA CYS A 156 14.12 -3.83 7.95
C CYS A 156 14.55 -4.57 6.67
N VAL A 157 13.77 -5.58 6.27
CA VAL A 157 14.01 -6.44 5.11
C VAL A 157 12.69 -6.58 4.34
N LEU A 158 12.66 -6.25 3.05
CA LEU A 158 11.49 -6.36 2.18
C LEU A 158 11.87 -6.92 0.80
N ALA A 159 11.31 -8.06 0.44
CA ALA A 159 11.42 -8.64 -0.91
C ALA A 159 10.17 -8.33 -1.75
N LEU A 160 10.34 -7.50 -2.78
CA LEU A 160 9.29 -6.88 -3.60
C LEU A 160 8.74 -7.78 -4.73
N ASN A 161 9.38 -8.92 -5.01
CA ASN A 161 8.95 -9.78 -6.13
C ASN A 161 7.61 -10.46 -5.81
N PRO A 162 6.56 -10.31 -6.65
CA PRO A 162 5.21 -10.79 -6.32
C PRO A 162 4.99 -12.30 -6.48
N SER A 163 5.96 -13.07 -7.00
CA SER A 163 5.76 -14.50 -7.28
C SER A 163 6.99 -15.41 -7.09
N ALA A 164 8.16 -14.87 -6.73
CA ALA A 164 9.37 -15.67 -6.55
C ALA A 164 9.25 -16.66 -5.38
N SER A 165 9.55 -17.93 -5.63
CA SER A 165 9.84 -18.91 -4.57
C SER A 165 11.09 -18.47 -3.80
N SER A 166 11.10 -18.65 -2.48
CA SER A 166 12.23 -18.25 -1.61
C SER A 166 12.62 -16.76 -1.75
N ALA A 167 11.66 -15.86 -2.00
CA ALA A 167 11.89 -14.44 -2.26
C ALA A 167 12.69 -13.71 -1.16
N ALA A 168 12.49 -14.08 0.11
CA ALA A 168 13.36 -13.74 1.23
C ALA A 168 13.95 -15.02 1.85
N LEU A 169 15.16 -15.39 1.42
CA LEU A 169 15.86 -16.62 1.78
C LEU A 169 16.97 -16.37 2.80
N PHE A 170 16.84 -16.93 3.99
CA PHE A 170 17.90 -17.01 5.00
C PHE A 170 18.52 -18.41 4.95
N SER A 171 19.81 -18.51 4.61
CA SER A 171 20.49 -19.78 4.35
C SER A 171 21.91 -19.83 4.91
N GLY A 172 22.49 -21.04 4.92
CA GLY A 172 23.83 -21.30 5.46
C GLY A 172 23.78 -21.55 6.97
N SER A 173 24.76 -21.00 7.70
CA SER A 173 24.86 -21.09 9.17
C SER A 173 24.85 -19.69 9.79
N THR A 174 23.85 -18.89 9.40
CA THR A 174 23.73 -17.48 9.79
C THR A 174 23.12 -17.28 11.16
N SER A 175 23.47 -16.15 11.79
CA SER A 175 22.70 -15.52 12.85
C SER A 175 22.32 -14.10 12.41
N VAL A 176 21.04 -13.89 12.15
CA VAL A 176 20.47 -12.58 11.80
C VAL A 176 19.55 -12.13 12.93
N LYS A 177 19.77 -10.89 13.42
CA LYS A 177 18.92 -10.26 14.43
C LYS A 177 18.37 -8.95 13.90
N LEU A 178 17.05 -8.84 13.81
CA LEU A 178 16.33 -7.62 13.47
C LEU A 178 15.61 -7.16 14.75
N ASN A 179 15.99 -6.01 15.30
CA ASN A 179 15.44 -5.52 16.57
C ASN A 179 14.47 -4.36 16.32
N GLY A 180 13.19 -4.53 16.69
CA GLY A 180 12.15 -3.53 16.48
C GLY A 180 11.58 -3.51 15.06
N CYS A 181 11.86 -4.53 14.25
CA CYS A 181 11.39 -4.63 12.87
C CYS A 181 11.23 -6.07 12.38
N SER A 182 10.39 -6.20 11.35
CA SER A 182 9.99 -7.45 10.70
C SER A 182 10.77 -7.73 9.40
N VAL A 183 10.68 -8.98 8.95
CA VAL A 183 10.92 -9.37 7.53
C VAL A 183 9.60 -9.34 6.79
N MET A 184 9.60 -8.75 5.59
CA MET A 184 8.48 -8.74 4.65
C MET A 184 8.84 -9.41 3.31
N SER A 185 7.85 -10.02 2.67
CA SER A 185 7.95 -10.47 1.28
C SER A 185 6.58 -10.46 0.58
N ASP A 186 6.54 -9.80 -0.57
CA ASP A 186 5.34 -9.59 -1.38
C ASP A 186 5.02 -10.79 -2.29
N SER A 187 5.89 -11.81 -2.30
CA SER A 187 5.66 -13.02 -3.07
C SER A 187 4.51 -13.85 -2.52
N ILE A 188 3.59 -14.23 -3.41
CA ILE A 188 2.49 -15.18 -3.11
C ILE A 188 2.94 -16.65 -3.03
N ALA A 189 4.23 -16.95 -3.23
CA ALA A 189 4.75 -18.32 -3.19
C ALA A 189 4.62 -18.95 -1.79
N SER A 190 4.40 -20.27 -1.74
CA SER A 190 4.24 -21.02 -0.48
C SER A 190 5.50 -21.04 0.40
N ASP A 191 6.67 -20.75 -0.17
CA ASP A 191 7.94 -20.56 0.56
C ASP A 191 8.53 -19.15 0.35
N SER A 192 7.67 -18.14 0.17
CA SER A 192 8.03 -16.73 -0.02
C SER A 192 9.06 -16.21 0.99
N ILE A 193 8.88 -16.47 2.28
CA ILE A 193 9.92 -16.32 3.30
C ILE A 193 10.44 -17.72 3.67
N LYS A 194 11.76 -17.92 3.61
CA LYS A 194 12.37 -19.24 3.83
C LYS A 194 13.59 -19.18 4.73
N VAL A 195 13.66 -20.09 5.69
CA VAL A 195 14.81 -20.27 6.58
C VAL A 195 15.30 -21.72 6.45
N GLN A 196 16.54 -21.92 6.02
CA GLN A 196 17.10 -23.25 5.72
C GLN A 196 18.56 -23.44 6.11
N GLY A 197 19.03 -24.69 6.15
CA GLY A 197 20.36 -25.05 6.63
C GLY A 197 20.41 -24.98 8.15
N SER A 198 21.38 -24.25 8.70
CA SER A 198 21.50 -23.95 10.13
C SER A 198 21.32 -22.45 10.42
N ALA A 199 20.63 -21.73 9.53
CA ALA A 199 20.29 -20.32 9.70
C ALA A 199 19.34 -20.12 10.90
N GLY A 200 19.71 -19.20 11.79
CA GLY A 200 18.90 -18.69 12.89
C GLY A 200 18.52 -17.22 12.66
N LEU A 201 17.23 -16.93 12.82
CA LEU A 201 16.64 -15.62 12.59
C LEU A 201 15.87 -15.15 13.83
N GLN A 202 16.17 -13.94 14.30
CA GLN A 202 15.42 -13.18 15.29
C GLN A 202 14.87 -11.92 14.61
N THR A 203 13.57 -11.64 14.79
CA THR A 203 12.85 -10.55 14.11
C THR A 203 11.52 -10.29 14.82
N ASP A 204 10.94 -9.09 14.74
CA ASP A 204 9.65 -8.82 15.40
C ASP A 204 8.55 -9.72 14.85
N CYS A 205 8.45 -9.81 13.52
CA CYS A 205 7.59 -10.77 12.83
C CYS A 205 8.14 -11.19 11.45
N LEU A 206 7.47 -12.17 10.85
CA LEU A 206 7.56 -12.56 9.44
C LEU A 206 6.20 -12.28 8.80
N ILE A 207 6.16 -11.44 7.76
CA ILE A 207 4.92 -10.96 7.12
C ILE A 207 5.02 -11.23 5.61
N THR A 208 4.03 -11.90 5.02
CA THR A 208 4.08 -12.23 3.59
C THR A 208 2.71 -12.39 2.94
N ALA A 209 2.61 -12.02 1.67
CA ALA A 209 1.46 -12.33 0.82
C ALA A 209 1.30 -13.83 0.52
N GLY A 210 2.38 -14.61 0.62
CA GLY A 210 2.42 -16.05 0.37
C GLY A 210 2.44 -16.87 1.66
N GLY A 211 3.38 -17.82 1.71
CA GLY A 211 3.65 -18.71 2.84
C GLY A 211 5.08 -18.60 3.38
N VAL A 212 5.32 -19.24 4.53
CA VAL A 212 6.62 -19.25 5.21
C VAL A 212 7.11 -20.69 5.38
N SER A 213 8.35 -20.97 4.99
CA SER A 213 9.00 -22.29 5.10
C SER A 213 10.18 -22.24 6.07
N LEU A 214 10.02 -22.86 7.24
CA LEU A 214 11.01 -22.84 8.33
C LEU A 214 11.61 -24.23 8.55
N SER A 215 12.90 -24.39 8.25
CA SER A 215 13.66 -25.61 8.56
C SER A 215 14.17 -25.64 10.01
N ASN A 216 14.30 -24.45 10.63
CA ASN A 216 14.75 -24.24 12.00
C ASN A 216 13.72 -23.34 12.74
N PRO A 217 13.64 -23.41 14.08
CA PRO A 217 12.91 -22.42 14.86
C PRO A 217 13.43 -20.99 14.62
N VAL A 218 12.52 -20.02 14.61
CA VAL A 218 12.81 -18.58 14.57
C VAL A 218 12.36 -17.92 15.86
N THR A 219 13.02 -16.85 16.27
CA THR A 219 12.64 -16.07 17.46
C THR A 219 11.80 -14.87 17.00
N THR A 220 10.48 -14.91 17.25
CA THR A 220 9.57 -13.80 16.91
C THR A 220 8.91 -13.18 18.14
N VAL A 221 8.58 -11.89 18.04
CA VAL A 221 7.73 -11.17 19.01
C VAL A 221 6.25 -11.42 18.72
N CYS A 222 5.87 -11.50 17.43
CA CYS A 222 4.54 -11.91 17.03
C CYS A 222 4.31 -13.41 17.30
N LYS A 223 3.06 -13.75 17.67
CA LYS A 223 2.63 -15.11 18.06
C LYS A 223 2.79 -16.15 16.94
N SER A 224 2.72 -15.72 15.69
CA SER A 224 2.86 -16.54 14.48
C SER A 224 3.14 -15.62 13.29
N PRO A 225 3.83 -16.11 12.23
CA PRO A 225 3.94 -15.39 10.97
C PRO A 225 2.59 -14.92 10.41
N MET A 226 2.57 -13.75 9.80
CA MET A 226 1.40 -13.19 9.12
C MET A 226 1.47 -13.53 7.62
N THR A 227 0.93 -14.69 7.26
CA THR A 227 0.74 -15.11 5.85
C THR A 227 -0.54 -14.53 5.25
N GLN A 228 -0.63 -14.47 3.92
CA GLN A 228 -1.75 -13.85 3.19
C GLN A 228 -1.95 -12.37 3.55
N ALA A 229 -0.87 -11.67 3.91
CA ALA A 229 -0.87 -10.22 4.10
C ALA A 229 -0.99 -9.49 2.75
N LEU A 230 -1.41 -8.22 2.78
CA LEU A 230 -1.34 -7.36 1.60
C LEU A 230 0.14 -7.12 1.22
N PRO A 231 0.50 -7.18 -0.08
CA PRO A 231 1.80 -6.71 -0.57
C PRO A 231 2.09 -5.27 -0.13
N ALA A 232 3.34 -4.98 0.17
CA ALA A 232 3.81 -3.63 0.47
C ALA A 232 3.94 -2.79 -0.81
N SER A 233 3.61 -1.51 -0.72
CA SER A 233 4.11 -0.50 -1.65
C SER A 233 5.63 -0.35 -1.52
N ASP A 234 6.34 -0.22 -2.64
CA ASP A 234 7.79 0.08 -2.65
C ASP A 234 8.08 1.39 -1.88
N PRO A 235 8.80 1.36 -0.74
CA PRO A 235 9.04 2.52 0.12
C PRO A 235 9.94 3.59 -0.51
N PHE A 236 10.68 3.25 -1.57
CA PHE A 236 11.58 4.15 -2.31
C PHE A 236 11.06 4.53 -3.71
N SER A 237 9.84 4.11 -4.06
CA SER A 237 9.09 4.51 -5.28
C SER A 237 9.12 6.02 -5.58
N ASN A 238 9.11 6.87 -4.53
CA ASN A 238 9.14 8.32 -4.65
C ASN A 238 10.56 8.93 -4.76
N VAL A 239 11.63 8.13 -4.69
CA VAL A 239 13.02 8.60 -4.82
C VAL A 239 13.40 8.66 -6.31
N PRO A 240 13.60 9.84 -6.92
CA PRO A 240 13.91 9.94 -8.35
C PRO A 240 15.26 9.28 -8.66
N ALA A 241 15.39 8.69 -9.86
CA ALA A 241 16.69 8.16 -10.30
C ALA A 241 17.68 9.33 -10.56
N PRO A 242 18.92 9.27 -10.04
CA PRO A 242 19.95 10.26 -10.34
C PRO A 242 20.23 10.42 -11.84
N ALA A 243 20.15 11.66 -12.33
CA ALA A 243 20.51 11.98 -13.71
C ALA A 243 22.03 11.82 -13.96
N ALA A 244 22.38 11.22 -15.10
CA ALA A 244 23.76 11.15 -15.56
C ALA A 244 24.30 12.54 -15.94
N THR A 245 25.60 12.72 -15.74
CA THR A 245 26.33 13.99 -15.84
C THR A 245 27.61 13.81 -16.65
N ASN A 246 27.89 14.74 -17.56
CA ASN A 246 29.10 14.76 -18.38
C ASN A 246 30.08 15.85 -17.91
N PRO A 247 31.41 15.67 -18.08
CA PRO A 247 32.07 14.48 -18.63
C PRO A 247 32.16 13.31 -17.63
N CYS A 248 32.24 12.09 -18.17
CA CYS A 248 32.50 10.87 -17.41
C CYS A 248 33.75 10.95 -16.53
N LYS A 249 33.63 10.53 -15.28
CA LYS A 249 34.75 10.25 -14.37
C LYS A 249 35.22 8.80 -14.54
N ASN A 250 36.46 8.54 -14.10
CA ASN A 250 37.09 7.22 -14.18
C ASN A 250 37.74 6.87 -12.83
N VAL A 251 37.82 5.58 -12.50
CA VAL A 251 38.62 5.07 -11.38
C VAL A 251 40.02 4.73 -11.89
N ASN A 252 41.07 5.13 -11.16
CA ASN A 252 42.44 4.78 -11.54
C ASN A 252 42.85 3.47 -10.86
N GLY A 253 42.72 2.36 -11.57
CA GLY A 253 43.01 1.01 -11.03
C GLY A 253 44.47 0.79 -10.59
N ASN A 254 45.41 1.64 -11.03
CA ASN A 254 46.84 1.50 -10.73
C ASN A 254 47.27 2.23 -9.45
N LYS A 255 46.34 2.88 -8.72
CA LYS A 255 46.64 3.59 -7.48
C LYS A 255 46.42 2.72 -6.24
N THR A 256 47.42 2.72 -5.35
CA THR A 256 47.32 2.15 -3.99
C THR A 256 46.43 2.97 -3.06
N SER A 257 46.26 4.27 -3.32
CA SER A 257 45.31 5.14 -2.64
C SER A 257 44.73 6.20 -3.59
N GLN A 258 43.42 6.43 -3.55
CA GLN A 258 42.75 7.48 -4.34
C GLN A 258 41.47 8.01 -3.70
N THR A 259 41.21 9.31 -3.86
CA THR A 259 39.92 9.93 -3.55
C THR A 259 39.09 10.08 -4.83
N LEU A 260 37.88 9.54 -4.85
CA LEU A 260 36.92 9.68 -5.94
C LEU A 260 35.93 10.82 -5.62
N GLN A 261 35.41 11.47 -6.66
CA GLN A 261 34.50 12.62 -6.56
C GLN A 261 33.13 12.25 -7.11
N PRO A 262 32.03 12.74 -6.52
CA PRO A 262 30.66 12.45 -6.98
C PRO A 262 30.44 12.89 -8.43
N GLY A 263 29.57 12.16 -9.15
CA GLY A 263 29.33 12.30 -10.59
C GLY A 263 29.22 10.93 -11.29
N THR A 264 29.31 10.93 -12.62
CA THR A 264 29.04 9.74 -13.44
C THR A 264 30.29 8.95 -13.79
N TYR A 265 30.23 7.63 -13.60
CA TYR A 265 31.28 6.65 -13.88
C TYR A 265 30.81 5.72 -15.00
N CYS A 266 31.05 6.16 -16.24
CA CYS A 266 30.47 5.57 -17.45
C CYS A 266 31.00 4.17 -17.79
N SER A 267 32.21 3.83 -17.33
CA SER A 267 32.85 2.51 -17.51
C SER A 267 32.73 1.62 -16.27
N GLY A 268 31.80 1.93 -15.36
CA GLY A 268 31.70 1.28 -14.06
C GLY A 268 32.78 1.72 -13.06
N MET A 269 32.99 0.92 -12.02
CA MET A 269 34.00 1.13 -10.99
C MET A 269 34.72 -0.18 -10.65
N SER A 270 36.05 -0.18 -10.65
CA SER A 270 36.85 -1.28 -10.08
C SER A 270 37.74 -0.72 -8.97
N LEU A 271 37.25 -0.83 -7.73
CA LEU A 271 37.90 -0.26 -6.56
C LEU A 271 39.00 -1.20 -6.05
N ASN A 272 40.19 -0.64 -5.86
CA ASN A 272 41.43 -1.34 -5.52
C ASN A 272 42.25 -0.45 -4.57
N GLY A 273 43.02 -1.07 -3.66
CA GLY A 273 43.75 -0.34 -2.63
C GLY A 273 42.82 0.43 -1.69
N ILE A 274 43.28 1.59 -1.21
CA ILE A 274 42.48 2.50 -0.38
C ILE A 274 41.69 3.44 -1.29
N VAL A 275 40.36 3.45 -1.17
CA VAL A 275 39.47 4.34 -1.94
C VAL A 275 38.60 5.17 -1.01
N THR A 276 38.77 6.48 -1.04
CA THR A 276 37.91 7.42 -0.33
C THR A 276 36.86 7.99 -1.29
N LEU A 277 35.57 7.83 -0.98
CA LEU A 277 34.48 8.51 -1.68
C LEU A 277 34.18 9.84 -0.96
N SER A 278 34.32 10.97 -1.66
CA SER A 278 33.82 12.25 -1.15
C SER A 278 32.28 12.26 -1.11
N PRO A 279 31.63 13.00 -0.18
CA PRO A 279 30.18 13.05 -0.05
C PRO A 279 29.47 13.44 -1.36
N GLY A 280 28.32 12.84 -1.63
CA GLY A 280 27.51 13.11 -2.83
C GLY A 280 27.05 11.86 -3.59
N VAL A 281 26.49 12.08 -4.78
CA VAL A 281 25.88 11.03 -5.59
C VAL A 281 26.84 10.50 -6.65
N TYR A 282 26.94 9.17 -6.77
CA TYR A 282 27.74 8.46 -7.76
C TYR A 282 26.81 7.71 -8.72
N VAL A 283 26.83 8.08 -10.00
CA VAL A 283 26.02 7.43 -11.05
C VAL A 283 26.90 6.44 -11.79
N VAL A 284 26.63 5.15 -11.65
CA VAL A 284 27.49 4.09 -12.18
C VAL A 284 26.78 3.42 -13.37
N GLN A 285 27.34 3.55 -14.57
CA GLN A 285 26.78 2.99 -15.81
C GLN A 285 27.54 1.74 -16.30
N GLY A 286 28.25 1.10 -15.38
CA GLY A 286 28.88 -0.21 -15.51
C GLY A 286 28.84 -0.92 -14.14
N ASN A 287 29.32 -2.15 -14.04
CA ASN A 287 29.35 -2.84 -12.75
C ASN A 287 30.28 -2.14 -11.74
N MET A 288 29.91 -2.17 -10.47
CA MET A 288 30.75 -1.72 -9.35
C MET A 288 31.38 -2.93 -8.69
N LYS A 289 32.70 -3.09 -8.84
CA LYS A 289 33.47 -4.16 -8.20
C LYS A 289 34.37 -3.59 -7.11
N ILE A 290 34.25 -4.12 -5.89
CA ILE A 290 35.21 -3.90 -4.80
C ILE A 290 36.09 -5.15 -4.69
N ASN A 291 37.37 -5.01 -5.03
CA ASN A 291 38.29 -6.14 -5.13
C ASN A 291 38.81 -6.59 -3.75
N ALA A 292 39.40 -7.79 -3.69
CA ALA A 292 39.97 -8.35 -2.45
C ALA A 292 41.02 -7.40 -1.85
N ASN A 293 41.02 -7.25 -0.53
CA ASN A 293 41.91 -6.39 0.24
C ASN A 293 41.79 -4.88 -0.09
N ALA A 294 40.73 -4.45 -0.80
CA ALA A 294 40.42 -3.03 -0.95
C ALA A 294 39.80 -2.50 0.35
N VAL A 295 40.16 -1.26 0.72
CA VAL A 295 39.61 -0.53 1.86
C VAL A 295 38.85 0.67 1.30
N VAL A 296 37.51 0.63 1.35
CA VAL A 296 36.66 1.66 0.75
C VAL A 296 35.94 2.43 1.85
N VAL A 297 36.13 3.75 1.92
CA VAL A 297 35.59 4.61 2.97
C VAL A 297 34.82 5.78 2.35
N GLY A 298 33.64 6.11 2.86
CA GLY A 298 32.85 7.24 2.36
C GLY A 298 31.68 7.58 3.27
N ALA A 299 31.46 8.88 3.51
CA ALA A 299 30.37 9.36 4.34
C ALA A 299 29.48 10.32 3.56
N GLY A 300 28.16 10.20 3.73
CA GLY A 300 27.20 11.02 3.01
C GLY A 300 27.16 10.73 1.50
N VAL A 301 27.23 9.45 1.12
CA VAL A 301 27.29 9.01 -0.28
C VAL A 301 26.07 8.18 -0.69
N THR A 302 25.62 8.38 -1.92
CA THR A 302 24.58 7.53 -2.56
C THR A 302 25.13 6.99 -3.87
N ILE A 303 25.15 5.66 -4.01
CA ILE A 303 25.67 4.96 -5.18
C ILE A 303 24.50 4.40 -5.98
N PHE A 304 24.27 4.97 -7.15
CA PHE A 304 23.20 4.57 -8.07
C PHE A 304 23.76 3.71 -9.20
N MET A 305 23.25 2.49 -9.32
CA MET A 305 23.58 1.53 -10.37
C MET A 305 22.54 1.65 -11.48
N SER A 306 22.89 2.28 -12.60
CA SER A 306 21.98 2.54 -13.72
C SER A 306 21.72 1.27 -14.55
N GLY A 307 20.49 1.09 -15.03
CA GLY A 307 20.04 -0.12 -15.70
C GLY A 307 20.26 -1.39 -14.87
N SER A 308 20.65 -2.49 -15.52
CA SER A 308 20.89 -3.79 -14.88
C SER A 308 22.33 -3.97 -14.36
N ASN A 309 23.08 -2.87 -14.14
CA ASN A 309 24.44 -2.95 -13.60
C ASN A 309 24.44 -3.39 -12.13
N THR A 310 25.45 -4.15 -11.73
CA THR A 310 25.49 -4.84 -10.42
C THR A 310 26.63 -4.37 -9.52
N VAL A 311 26.44 -4.55 -8.21
CA VAL A 311 27.49 -4.41 -7.19
C VAL A 311 28.09 -5.79 -6.90
N SER A 312 29.41 -5.87 -6.81
CA SER A 312 30.14 -7.08 -6.44
C SER A 312 31.25 -6.74 -5.46
N MET A 313 31.01 -7.02 -4.18
CA MET A 313 32.01 -6.87 -3.12
C MET A 313 32.69 -8.21 -2.83
N ASN A 314 34.01 -8.20 -2.65
CA ASN A 314 34.77 -9.39 -2.27
C ASN A 314 34.81 -9.56 -0.74
N GLY A 315 34.77 -10.81 -0.24
CA GLY A 315 34.81 -11.10 1.20
C GLY A 315 36.04 -10.60 1.95
N ASN A 316 37.17 -10.38 1.26
CA ASN A 316 38.39 -9.83 1.83
C ASN A 316 38.47 -8.28 1.72
N ALA A 317 37.41 -7.59 1.31
CA ALA A 317 37.35 -6.13 1.32
C ALA A 317 36.81 -5.60 2.65
N THR A 318 37.30 -4.43 3.09
CA THR A 318 36.72 -3.68 4.22
C THR A 318 36.04 -2.44 3.68
N VAL A 319 34.72 -2.34 3.87
CA VAL A 319 33.89 -1.30 3.22
C VAL A 319 33.10 -0.53 4.28
N THR A 320 33.46 0.72 4.53
CA THR A 320 32.84 1.62 5.52
C THR A 320 32.14 2.77 4.79
N LEU A 321 30.85 2.60 4.52
CA LEU A 321 30.03 3.56 3.77
C LEU A 321 28.80 4.02 4.57
N SER A 322 28.46 5.31 4.48
CA SER A 322 27.18 5.83 4.98
C SER A 322 26.43 6.69 3.98
N ALA A 323 25.11 6.52 3.95
CA ALA A 323 24.16 7.38 3.24
C ALA A 323 24.23 8.84 3.72
N PRO A 324 23.79 9.82 2.91
CA PRO A 324 23.52 11.18 3.40
C PRO A 324 22.36 11.17 4.40
N THR A 325 22.45 12.01 5.43
CA THR A 325 21.42 12.14 6.49
C THR A 325 20.33 13.17 6.16
N SER A 326 20.37 13.76 4.96
CA SER A 326 19.43 14.77 4.49
C SER A 326 19.42 14.88 2.95
N GLY A 327 18.49 15.65 2.39
CA GLY A 327 18.32 15.84 0.95
C GLY A 327 17.56 14.70 0.25
N THR A 328 17.50 14.73 -1.08
CA THR A 328 16.68 13.82 -1.91
C THR A 328 16.97 12.33 -1.68
N TYR A 329 18.21 11.98 -1.34
CA TYR A 329 18.67 10.60 -1.15
C TYR A 329 18.93 10.27 0.32
N SER A 330 18.32 11.03 1.25
CA SER A 330 18.45 10.81 2.70
C SER A 330 18.20 9.35 3.06
N GLY A 331 19.17 8.74 3.76
CA GLY A 331 19.13 7.33 4.16
C GLY A 331 19.39 6.30 3.06
N VAL A 332 19.51 6.68 1.77
CA VAL A 332 19.73 5.76 0.65
C VAL A 332 21.22 5.66 0.34
N LEU A 333 21.83 4.49 0.60
CA LEU A 333 23.25 4.23 0.35
C LEU A 333 23.48 3.61 -1.04
N PHE A 334 22.71 2.56 -1.39
CA PHE A 334 22.73 1.97 -2.73
C PHE A 334 21.33 1.99 -3.35
N TYR A 335 21.27 2.30 -4.65
CA TYR A 335 20.04 2.38 -5.44
C TYR A 335 20.26 1.71 -6.80
N GLY A 336 19.66 0.55 -7.04
CA GLY A 336 19.58 -0.10 -8.36
C GLY A 336 18.41 0.44 -9.19
N ASP A 337 18.62 0.64 -10.48
CA ASP A 337 17.65 1.26 -11.39
C ASP A 337 16.30 0.52 -11.43
N ARG A 338 15.20 1.27 -11.27
CA ARG A 338 13.83 0.76 -11.41
C ARG A 338 13.49 0.32 -12.83
N THR A 339 14.19 0.83 -13.84
CA THR A 339 14.04 0.42 -15.24
C THR A 339 14.91 -0.79 -15.62
N GLY A 340 15.69 -1.33 -14.67
CA GLY A 340 16.53 -2.50 -14.87
C GLY A 340 15.77 -3.80 -15.11
N THR A 341 16.44 -4.74 -15.77
CA THR A 341 16.05 -6.16 -15.84
C THR A 341 16.61 -6.94 -14.65
N ALA A 342 16.10 -8.16 -14.45
CA ALA A 342 16.62 -9.09 -13.45
C ALA A 342 18.15 -9.24 -13.54
N ALA A 343 18.82 -9.03 -12.41
CA ALA A 343 20.25 -9.25 -12.20
C ALA A 343 20.51 -9.59 -10.71
N GLN A 344 21.77 -9.75 -10.30
CA GLN A 344 22.14 -10.08 -8.92
C GLN A 344 23.29 -9.20 -8.44
N SER A 345 23.13 -8.55 -7.29
CA SER A 345 24.15 -7.73 -6.63
C SER A 345 24.58 -8.36 -5.30
N THR A 346 25.88 -8.45 -5.06
CA THR A 346 26.48 -9.19 -3.94
C THR A 346 27.23 -8.26 -2.98
N PHE A 347 26.75 -8.23 -1.74
CA PHE A 347 27.27 -7.45 -0.63
C PHE A 347 27.98 -8.39 0.35
N ASN A 348 29.30 -8.24 0.43
CA ASN A 348 30.21 -9.12 1.17
C ASN A 348 31.43 -8.30 1.60
N GLY A 349 32.20 -8.81 2.56
CA GLY A 349 33.34 -8.11 3.15
C GLY A 349 33.67 -8.65 4.53
N THR A 350 34.70 -8.06 5.14
CA THR A 350 35.15 -8.33 6.50
C THR A 350 34.10 -7.94 7.54
N ALA A 351 34.21 -8.49 8.76
CA ALA A 351 33.38 -8.08 9.89
C ALA A 351 33.59 -6.61 10.32
N ASP A 352 34.72 -6.00 9.91
CA ASP A 352 35.04 -4.58 10.13
C ASP A 352 34.35 -3.63 9.12
N SER A 353 33.64 -4.18 8.13
CA SER A 353 32.85 -3.40 7.18
C SER A 353 31.60 -2.81 7.86
N LEU A 354 31.11 -1.68 7.36
CA LEU A 354 29.89 -1.01 7.83
C LEU A 354 29.14 -0.41 6.63
N LEU A 355 27.95 -0.93 6.31
CA LEU A 355 27.08 -0.36 5.27
C LEU A 355 25.86 0.30 5.92
N THR A 356 25.94 1.61 6.09
CA THR A 356 24.97 2.41 6.86
C THR A 356 23.99 3.11 5.94
N GLY A 357 22.71 2.70 5.96
CA GLY A 357 21.68 3.17 5.03
C GLY A 357 20.89 2.03 4.38
N ALA A 358 20.01 2.40 3.46
CA ALA A 358 19.23 1.47 2.65
C ALA A 358 20.03 0.94 1.45
N ILE A 359 19.90 -0.36 1.22
CA ILE A 359 20.33 -1.11 0.04
C ILE A 359 19.06 -1.40 -0.77
N TYR A 360 18.78 -0.57 -1.77
CA TYR A 360 17.54 -0.61 -2.55
C TYR A 360 17.78 -1.10 -3.98
N PHE A 361 17.24 -2.27 -4.34
CA PHE A 361 17.42 -2.93 -5.64
C PHE A 361 16.12 -3.57 -6.16
N PRO A 362 15.11 -2.77 -6.56
CA PRO A 362 13.74 -3.22 -6.84
C PRO A 362 13.60 -4.15 -8.06
N ARG A 363 14.68 -4.35 -8.83
CA ARG A 363 14.74 -5.22 -10.02
C ARG A 363 15.86 -6.28 -9.95
N GLN A 364 16.56 -6.42 -8.82
CA GLN A 364 17.70 -7.34 -8.69
C GLN A 364 17.63 -8.15 -7.39
N GLN A 365 18.22 -9.35 -7.40
CA GLN A 365 18.48 -10.10 -6.18
C GLN A 365 19.62 -9.46 -5.38
N VAL A 366 19.43 -9.26 -4.07
CA VAL A 366 20.49 -8.85 -3.15
C VAL A 366 21.02 -10.07 -2.39
N ASN A 367 22.29 -10.39 -2.62
CA ASN A 367 23.01 -11.44 -1.90
C ASN A 367 23.80 -10.80 -0.74
N TYR A 368 23.27 -10.87 0.47
CA TYR A 368 23.92 -10.35 1.68
C TYR A 368 24.74 -11.45 2.36
N LEU A 369 26.02 -11.51 2.02
CA LEU A 369 26.95 -12.56 2.45
C LEU A 369 27.91 -12.09 3.56
N GLY A 370 28.04 -10.78 3.76
CA GLY A 370 28.99 -10.19 4.71
C GLY A 370 28.55 -10.32 6.17
N ASN A 371 29.52 -10.53 7.07
CA ASN A 371 29.30 -10.65 8.51
C ASN A 371 29.26 -9.26 9.21
N PHE A 372 28.45 -8.34 8.68
CA PHE A 372 28.42 -6.94 9.11
C PHE A 372 27.02 -6.31 9.08
N SER A 373 26.92 -5.08 9.57
CA SER A 373 25.72 -4.22 9.53
C SER A 373 26.16 -2.75 9.51
N GLY A 374 25.24 -1.78 9.44
CA GLY A 374 25.57 -0.35 9.52
C GLY A 374 26.06 0.08 10.90
N VAL A 375 26.50 1.34 11.02
CA VAL A 375 26.75 1.97 12.32
C VAL A 375 25.50 1.82 13.19
N ASN A 376 25.66 1.34 14.43
CA ASN A 376 24.58 1.01 15.35
C ASN A 376 23.51 0.05 14.76
N GLY A 377 23.89 -0.81 13.82
CA GLY A 377 22.98 -1.75 13.15
C GLY A 377 22.12 -1.12 12.04
N CYS A 378 22.40 0.12 11.61
CA CYS A 378 21.53 0.82 10.67
C CYS A 378 21.74 0.43 9.20
N THR A 379 21.20 -0.72 8.82
CA THR A 379 21.06 -1.17 7.43
C THR A 379 19.61 -1.54 7.14
N GLN A 380 19.06 -1.10 6.02
CA GLN A 380 17.78 -1.61 5.49
C GLN A 380 18.05 -2.30 4.15
N VAL A 381 17.32 -3.37 3.82
CA VAL A 381 17.44 -4.05 2.53
C VAL A 381 16.07 -4.20 1.89
N VAL A 382 15.91 -3.59 0.71
CA VAL A 382 14.68 -3.62 -0.08
C VAL A 382 15.04 -4.00 -1.50
N ALA A 383 14.64 -5.18 -1.97
CA ALA A 383 15.09 -5.72 -3.26
C ALA A 383 13.98 -6.50 -3.95
N ASP A 384 14.16 -6.89 -5.22
CA ASP A 384 13.27 -7.85 -5.89
C ASP A 384 13.23 -9.16 -5.09
N THR A 385 14.41 -9.74 -4.85
CA THR A 385 14.60 -10.91 -3.97
C THR A 385 15.84 -10.75 -3.11
N ILE A 386 15.90 -11.44 -1.97
CA ILE A 386 16.96 -11.30 -0.96
C ILE A 386 17.45 -12.69 -0.57
N GLN A 387 18.76 -12.93 -0.71
CA GLN A 387 19.43 -14.10 -0.13
C GLN A 387 20.41 -13.65 0.96
N TRP A 388 20.11 -14.00 2.20
CA TRP A 388 20.92 -13.71 3.36
C TRP A 388 21.77 -14.93 3.75
N SER A 389 23.09 -14.76 3.82
CA SER A 389 24.04 -15.80 4.24
C SER A 389 25.23 -15.27 5.05
N GLY A 390 25.23 -13.99 5.44
CA GLY A 390 26.14 -13.40 6.44
C GLY A 390 25.46 -13.11 7.78
N ASN A 391 26.25 -13.08 8.86
CA ASN A 391 25.80 -12.72 10.20
C ASN A 391 25.55 -11.21 10.33
N SER A 392 24.46 -10.80 10.97
CA SER A 392 24.10 -9.37 11.08
C SER A 392 23.26 -9.06 12.32
N THR A 393 23.29 -7.80 12.74
CA THR A 393 22.39 -7.27 13.76
C THR A 393 21.94 -5.88 13.33
N ILE A 394 20.67 -5.80 12.96
CA ILE A 394 20.02 -4.62 12.42
C ILE A 394 19.02 -4.07 13.45
N ASN A 395 18.99 -2.74 13.57
CA ASN A 395 18.07 -2.03 14.46
C ASN A 395 17.11 -1.17 13.61
N GLN A 396 15.87 -1.05 14.06
CA GLN A 396 14.85 -0.25 13.36
C GLN A 396 15.12 1.26 13.42
N ASP A 397 15.41 1.83 14.60
CA ASP A 397 15.51 3.29 14.74
C ASP A 397 16.85 3.82 14.21
N CYS A 398 16.79 4.27 12.96
CA CYS A 398 17.86 4.92 12.24
C CYS A 398 17.47 6.34 11.80
N SER A 399 16.47 6.94 12.46
CA SER A 399 15.95 8.28 12.18
C SER A 399 17.03 9.35 12.25
N SER A 400 17.94 9.25 13.23
CA SER A 400 19.12 10.11 13.41
C SER A 400 20.12 10.07 12.23
N LEU A 401 20.05 9.05 11.37
CA LEU A 401 20.87 8.89 10.17
C LEU A 401 20.09 9.24 8.88
N GLY A 402 18.93 9.89 9.02
CA GLY A 402 18.09 10.30 7.89
C GLY A 402 17.40 9.15 7.16
N MET A 403 17.42 7.93 7.72
CA MET A 403 16.67 6.79 7.21
C MET A 403 15.20 6.90 7.59
N LYS A 404 14.33 6.46 6.69
CA LYS A 404 12.87 6.39 6.92
C LYS A 404 12.48 4.99 7.37
N ASP A 405 11.38 4.90 8.12
CA ASP A 405 10.76 3.60 8.39
C ASP A 405 10.16 3.00 7.12
N ILE A 406 10.24 1.67 6.99
CA ILE A 406 9.50 0.90 5.99
C ILE A 406 8.20 0.41 6.66
N PRO A 407 7.00 0.87 6.24
CA PRO A 407 5.74 0.45 6.84
C PRO A 407 5.48 -1.05 6.70
N ALA A 408 5.08 -1.70 7.79
CA ALA A 408 4.77 -3.13 7.82
C ALA A 408 3.46 -3.44 8.57
N ALA A 409 2.85 -4.58 8.25
CA ALA A 409 1.53 -4.98 8.76
C ALA A 409 0.48 -3.86 8.66
N GLN A 410 0.36 -3.24 7.48
CA GLN A 410 -0.60 -2.16 7.24
C GLN A 410 -2.04 -2.69 7.38
N ALA A 411 -2.84 -2.06 8.24
CA ALA A 411 -4.22 -2.42 8.50
C ALA A 411 -5.16 -1.30 8.03
N VAL A 412 -6.34 -1.67 7.50
CA VAL A 412 -7.42 -0.73 7.16
C VAL A 412 -8.55 -0.86 8.18
N ALA A 413 -9.01 0.27 8.72
CA ALA A 413 -10.22 0.35 9.51
C ALA A 413 -11.11 1.48 8.99
N VAL A 414 -12.42 1.23 8.87
CA VAL A 414 -13.41 2.30 8.71
C VAL A 414 -13.60 2.95 10.08
N VAL A 415 -13.43 4.28 10.17
CA VAL A 415 -13.36 5.03 11.44
C VAL A 415 -14.36 6.19 11.53
N GLU A 416 -14.91 6.61 10.40
CA GLU A 416 -16.01 7.56 10.22
C GLU A 416 -16.91 7.01 9.12
#